data_AF-A0A972VXJ0-F1
#
_entry.id   AF-A0A972VXJ0-F1
#
_cell.length_a   1.000
_cell.length_b   1.000
_cell.length_c   1.000
_cell.angle_alpha   90.00
_cell.angle_beta   90.00
_cell.angle_gamma   90.00
#
_symmetry.space_group_name_H-M   'P 1'
#
loop_
_entity.id
_entity.type
_entity.pdbx_description
1 polymer ?
#
loop_
_entity_poly.entity_id
_entity_poly.type
_entity_poly.pdbx_seq_one_letter_code
_entity_poly.pdbx_strand_id
1 'polypeptide(L)'
;MVADDKISKESQIEALKIARSIQRPEQTKAQTRLVAQGIEKGISEYKKQQKALARERDKARKKTAKAQAPEVDIKQTPTTATWLIGLPWVLLVISCAYIVVALKLFRAT
;
A
#
# COMPACT_ATOMS: atom_id res chain seq x y z
N MET A 1 -21.54 -4.99 21.41
CA MET A 1 -21.70 -3.55 21.08
C MET A 1 -21.06 -3.30 19.72
N VAL A 2 -21.82 -3.44 18.64
CA VAL A 2 -21.34 -3.12 17.28
C VAL A 2 -21.64 -1.64 17.09
N ALA A 3 -20.61 -0.83 16.98
CA ALA A 3 -20.77 0.58 16.66
C ALA A 3 -21.46 0.67 15.29
N ASP A 4 -22.68 1.21 15.27
CA ASP A 4 -23.37 1.69 14.08
C ASP A 4 -22.50 2.77 13.43
N ASP A 5 -21.54 2.32 12.63
CA ASP A 5 -20.84 3.15 11.66
C ASP A 5 -21.92 3.55 10.65
N LYS A 6 -22.21 4.86 10.55
CA LYS A 6 -23.11 5.41 9.52
C LYS A 6 -22.53 5.07 8.15
N ILE A 7 -22.81 3.87 7.67
CA ILE A 7 -22.44 3.46 6.34
C ILE A 7 -23.30 4.28 5.39
N SER A 8 -22.64 5.17 4.64
CA SER A 8 -23.34 6.05 3.70
C SER A 8 -24.00 5.19 2.64
N LYS A 9 -25.28 5.47 2.34
CA LYS A 9 -26.01 4.85 1.23
C LYS A 9 -25.24 4.96 -0.10
N GLU A 10 -24.47 6.04 -0.25
CA GLU A 10 -23.59 6.25 -1.39
C GLU A 10 -22.51 5.16 -1.50
N SER A 11 -21.90 4.78 -0.38
CA SER A 11 -20.85 3.75 -0.34
C SER A 11 -21.43 2.37 -0.68
N GLN A 12 -22.68 2.10 -0.30
CA GLN A 12 -23.39 0.88 -0.69
C GLN A 12 -23.69 0.84 -2.18
N ILE A 13 -24.16 1.95 -2.75
CA ILE A 13 -24.46 2.06 -4.17
C ILE A 13 -23.20 1.90 -5.00
N GLU A 14 -22.11 2.54 -4.58
CA GLU A 14 -20.81 2.47 -5.24
C GLU A 14 -20.22 1.06 -5.14
N ALA A 15 -20.26 0.43 -3.97
CA ALA A 15 -19.82 -0.95 -3.78
C ALA A 15 -20.62 -1.94 -4.64
N LEU A 16 -21.94 -1.77 -4.74
CA LEU A 16 -22.80 -2.57 -5.62
C LEU A 16 -22.48 -2.36 -7.10
N LYS A 17 -22.21 -1.12 -7.52
CA LYS A 17 -21.83 -0.80 -8.90
C LYS A 17 -20.50 -1.46 -9.27
N ILE A 18 -19.52 -1.39 -8.38
CA ILE A 18 -18.21 -2.03 -8.57
C ILE A 18 -18.37 -3.55 -8.60
N ALA A 19 -19.09 -4.14 -7.64
CA ALA A 19 -19.33 -5.59 -7.61
C ALA A 19 -20.03 -6.08 -8.88
N ARG A 20 -21.02 -5.35 -9.39
CA ARG A 20 -21.70 -5.66 -10.66
C ARG A 20 -20.78 -5.52 -11.87
N SER A 21 -19.88 -4.55 -11.88
CA SER A 21 -18.93 -4.36 -12.99
C SER A 21 -17.90 -5.49 -13.11
N ILE A 22 -17.58 -6.17 -12.00
CA ILE A 22 -16.62 -7.29 -11.93
C ILE A 22 -17.35 -8.65 -11.98
N GLN A 23 -18.69 -8.64 -11.99
CA GLN A 23 -19.51 -9.84 -11.89
C GLN A 23 -19.23 -10.79 -13.06
N ARG A 24 -18.94 -12.06 -12.73
CA ARG A 24 -18.81 -13.12 -13.73
C ARG A 24 -20.22 -13.49 -14.24
N PRO A 25 -20.39 -13.85 -15.51
CA PRO A 25 -21.71 -14.18 -16.08
C PRO A 25 -22.44 -15.31 -15.33
N GLU A 26 -21.70 -16.21 -14.68
CA GLU A 26 -22.27 -17.32 -13.89
C GLU A 26 -22.53 -16.98 -12.41
N GLN A 27 -22.24 -15.75 -11.96
CA GLN A 27 -22.34 -15.36 -10.56
C GLN A 27 -23.78 -15.03 -10.14
N THR A 28 -24.22 -15.57 -9.00
CA THR A 28 -25.55 -15.28 -8.46
C THR A 28 -25.67 -13.87 -7.91
N LYS A 29 -26.89 -13.31 -7.92
CA LYS A 29 -27.19 -11.99 -7.33
C LYS A 29 -26.85 -11.94 -5.83
N ALA A 30 -27.04 -13.04 -5.12
CA ALA A 30 -26.69 -13.16 -3.70
C ALA A 30 -25.17 -13.07 -3.47
N GLN A 31 -24.36 -13.75 -4.28
CA GLN A 31 -22.90 -13.65 -4.20
C GLN A 31 -22.40 -12.25 -4.57
N THR A 32 -22.97 -11.62 -5.59
CA THR A 32 -22.62 -10.23 -5.96
C THR A 32 -22.90 -9.26 -4.81
N ARG A 33 -23.99 -9.49 -4.06
CA ARG A 33 -24.33 -8.70 -2.87
C ARG A 33 -23.36 -8.94 -1.71
N LEU A 34 -22.89 -10.17 -1.51
CA LEU A 34 -21.83 -10.47 -0.51
C LEU A 34 -20.51 -9.80 -0.86
N VAL A 35 -20.14 -9.78 -2.15
CA VAL A 35 -18.94 -9.06 -2.62
C VAL A 35 -19.10 -7.56 -2.39
N ALA A 36 -20.27 -6.98 -2.68
CA ALA A 36 -20.55 -5.57 -2.42
C ALA A 36 -20.43 -5.23 -0.92
N GLN A 37 -20.94 -6.08 -0.03
CA GLN A 37 -20.78 -5.89 1.43
C GLN A 37 -19.31 -5.92 1.87
N GLY A 38 -18.48 -6.75 1.24
CA GLY A 38 -17.03 -6.76 1.49
C GLY A 38 -16.35 -5.46 1.05
N ILE A 39 -16.67 -4.98 -0.15
CA ILE A 39 -16.14 -3.71 -0.68
C ILE A 39 -16.59 -2.53 0.18
N GLU A 40 -17.85 -2.51 0.59
CA GLU A 40 -18.42 -1.50 1.48
C GLU A 40 -17.65 -1.40 2.81
N LYS A 41 -17.37 -2.54 3.46
CA LYS A 41 -16.57 -2.59 4.69
C LYS A 41 -15.13 -2.14 4.45
N GLY A 42 -14.52 -2.55 3.35
CA GLY A 42 -13.15 -2.12 3.02
C GLY A 42 -13.04 -0.60 2.85
N ILE A 43 -14.02 0.02 2.17
CA ILE A 43 -14.06 1.48 1.98
C ILE A 43 -14.22 2.19 3.33
N SER A 44 -15.11 1.71 4.21
CA SER A 44 -15.33 2.36 5.51
C SER A 44 -14.11 2.27 6.41
N GLU A 45 -13.47 1.11 6.50
CA GLU A 45 -12.25 0.90 7.27
C GLU A 45 -11.10 1.77 6.77
N TYR A 46 -10.87 1.82 5.46
CA TYR A 46 -9.83 2.67 4.87
C TYR A 46 -10.08 4.14 5.17
N LYS A 47 -11.31 4.62 5.00
CA LYS A 47 -11.68 6.02 5.26
C LYS A 47 -11.51 6.39 6.74
N LYS A 48 -11.76 5.44 7.65
CA LYS A 48 -11.54 5.60 9.09
C LYS A 48 -10.05 5.74 9.42
N GLN A 49 -9.20 4.86 8.88
CA GLN A 49 -7.74 4.93 9.07
C GLN A 49 -7.18 6.25 8.50
N GLN A 50 -7.62 6.66 7.31
CA GLN A 50 -7.21 7.93 6.72
C GLN A 50 -7.58 9.14 7.59
N LYS A 51 -8.80 9.18 8.13
CA LYS A 51 -9.21 10.25 9.05
C LYS A 51 -8.38 10.28 10.33
N ALA A 52 -7.99 9.12 10.86
CA ALA A 52 -7.09 9.04 12.01
C ALA A 52 -5.71 9.62 11.68
N LEU A 53 -5.11 9.20 10.56
CA LEU A 53 -3.82 9.72 10.09
C LEU A 53 -3.85 11.24 9.82
N ALA A 54 -4.94 11.75 9.23
CA ALA A 54 -5.11 13.18 9.00
C ALA A 54 -5.09 13.98 10.32
N ARG A 55 -5.74 13.46 11.36
CA ARG A 55 -5.74 14.08 12.70
C ARG A 55 -4.37 14.03 13.36
N GLU A 56 -3.64 12.94 13.22
CA GLU A 56 -2.28 12.83 13.73
C GLU A 56 -1.33 13.80 13.03
N ARG A 57 -1.44 13.94 11.71
CA ARG A 57 -0.69 14.93 10.93
C ARG A 57 -1.03 16.36 11.34
N ASP A 58 -2.30 16.67 11.55
CA ASP A 58 -2.72 17.99 12.04
C ASP A 58 -2.18 18.29 13.44
N LYS A 59 -2.21 17.30 14.35
CA LYS A 59 -1.58 17.41 15.68
C LYS A 59 -0.08 17.63 15.58
N ALA A 60 0.61 16.90 14.71
CA ALA A 60 2.05 17.05 14.50
C ALA A 60 2.39 18.45 13.96
N ARG A 61 1.65 18.94 12.95
CA ARG A 61 1.80 20.30 12.40
C ARG A 61 1.59 21.38 13.45
N LYS A 62 0.59 21.22 14.32
CA LYS A 62 0.34 22.16 15.43
C LYS A 62 1.46 22.11 16.49
N LYS A 63 2.01 20.93 16.78
CA LYS A 63 3.16 20.79 17.70
C LYS A 63 4.42 21.41 17.11
N THR A 64 4.71 21.18 15.83
CA THR A 64 5.88 21.78 15.16
C THR A 64 5.73 23.30 15.04
N ALA A 65 4.52 23.81 14.74
CA ALA A 65 4.27 25.25 14.71
C ALA A 65 4.44 25.91 16.09
N LYS A 66 4.09 25.21 17.18
CA LYS A 66 4.35 25.69 18.54
C LYS A 66 5.82 25.55 18.98
N ALA A 67 6.56 24.61 18.38
CA ALA A 67 7.97 24.38 18.66
C ALA A 67 8.92 25.21 17.77
N GLN A 68 8.42 25.99 16.81
CA GLN A 68 9.20 26.93 16.00
C GLN A 68 9.46 28.28 16.72
N ALA A 69 9.73 28.23 18.02
CA ALA A 69 10.76 29.12 18.58
C ALA A 69 12.11 28.50 18.16
N PRO A 70 13.12 29.27 17.73
CA PRO A 70 14.16 28.76 16.86
C PRO A 70 15.13 27.88 17.65
N GLU A 71 14.96 26.57 17.53
CA GLU A 71 16.04 25.62 17.78
C GLU A 71 16.27 24.79 16.53
N VAL A 72 17.41 25.06 15.92
CA VAL A 72 17.92 24.41 14.72
C VAL A 72 18.26 22.97 15.10
N ASP A 73 17.29 22.05 15.01
CA ASP A 73 17.52 20.62 15.16
C ASP A 73 18.12 20.08 13.86
N ILE A 74 19.46 20.03 13.82
CA ILE A 74 20.25 19.30 12.82
C ILE A 74 19.90 17.82 12.98
N LYS A 75 18.87 17.34 12.28
CA LYS A 75 18.61 15.91 12.14
C LYS A 75 19.71 15.29 11.28
N GLN A 76 20.71 14.74 11.95
CA GLN A 76 21.62 13.75 11.38
C GLN A 76 20.79 12.62 10.77
N THR A 77 20.72 12.58 9.45
CA THR A 77 20.31 11.40 8.70
C THR A 77 21.33 10.29 8.97
N PRO A 78 20.93 9.08 9.37
CA PRO A 78 21.87 7.97 9.40
C PRO A 78 22.35 7.76 7.97
N THR A 79 23.62 8.03 7.73
CA THR A 79 24.33 7.72 6.49
C THR A 79 24.52 6.20 6.45
N THR A 80 23.43 5.45 6.30
CA THR A 80 23.50 4.02 6.08
C THR A 80 23.75 3.80 4.60
N ALA A 81 25.03 3.92 4.24
CA ALA A 81 25.67 3.25 3.12
C ALA A 81 24.81 3.08 1.86
N THR A 82 24.48 4.20 1.19
CA THR A 82 23.95 4.19 -0.19
C THR A 82 24.83 3.35 -1.14
N TRP A 83 26.11 3.18 -0.82
CA TRP A 83 27.06 2.33 -1.51
C TRP A 83 26.75 0.82 -1.44
N LEU A 84 26.06 0.34 -0.39
CA LEU A 84 25.68 -1.07 -0.28
C LEU A 84 24.41 -1.41 -1.08
N ILE A 85 23.62 -0.41 -1.49
CA ILE A 85 22.42 -0.60 -2.32
C ILE A 85 22.79 -1.05 -3.74
N GLY A 86 23.94 -0.65 -4.28
CA GLY A 86 24.40 -1.06 -5.62
C GLY A 86 25.10 -2.41 -5.66
N LEU A 87 25.62 -2.89 -4.53
CA LEU A 87 26.36 -4.14 -4.41
C LEU A 87 25.58 -5.40 -4.87
N PRO A 88 24.30 -5.61 -4.48
CA PRO A 88 23.56 -6.79 -4.92
C PRO A 88 23.29 -6.81 -6.43
N TRP A 89 23.17 -5.64 -7.08
CA TRP A 89 22.95 -5.56 -8.52
C TRP A 89 24.17 -5.98 -9.33
N VAL A 90 25.37 -5.59 -8.88
CA VAL A 90 26.63 -6.01 -9.53
C VAL A 90 26.87 -7.51 -9.36
N LEU A 91 26.61 -8.05 -8.16
CA LEU A 91 26.71 -9.49 -7.90
C LEU A 91 25.74 -10.31 -8.79
N LEU A 92 24.55 -9.76 -9.05
CA LEU A 92 23.55 -10.40 -9.90
C LEU A 92 24.01 -10.52 -11.36
N VAL A 93 24.62 -9.45 -11.91
CA VAL A 93 25.13 -9.44 -13.29
C VAL A 93 26.25 -10.47 -13.46
N ILE A 94 27.16 -10.57 -12.48
CA ILE A 94 28.26 -11.55 -12.49
C ILE A 94 27.70 -12.98 -12.48
N SER A 95 26.72 -13.26 -11.62
CA SER A 95 26.07 -14.58 -11.54
C SER A 95 25.35 -14.95 -12.85
N CYS A 96 24.64 -13.99 -13.46
CA CYS A 96 23.95 -14.21 -14.72
C CYS A 96 24.93 -14.52 -15.87
N ALA A 97 26.03 -13.77 -15.96
CA ALA A 97 27.08 -14.02 -16.95
C ALA A 97 27.68 -15.42 -16.80
N TYR A 98 27.95 -15.86 -15.57
CA TYR A 98 28.43 -17.22 -15.29
C TYR A 98 27.45 -18.30 -15.74
N ILE A 99 26.16 -18.15 -15.42
CA ILE A 99 25.11 -19.11 -15.82
C ILE A 99 24.99 -19.19 -17.34
N VAL A 100 25.02 -18.05 -18.05
CA VAL A 100 24.94 -18.04 -19.52
C VAL A 100 26.13 -18.74 -20.16
N VAL A 101 27.35 -18.52 -19.64
CA VAL A 101 28.57 -19.21 -20.11
C VAL A 101 28.49 -20.70 -19.83
N ALA A 102 28.08 -21.11 -18.62
CA ALA A 102 27.91 -22.51 -18.26
C ALA A 102 26.86 -23.21 -19.15
N LEU A 103 25.73 -22.57 -19.44
CA LEU A 103 24.70 -23.09 -20.34
C LEU A 103 25.20 -23.19 -21.79
N LYS A 104 26.04 -22.25 -22.24
CA LYS A 104 26.66 -22.31 -23.57
C LYS A 104 27.65 -23.48 -23.68
N LEU A 105 28.43 -23.75 -22.65
CA LEU A 105 29.36 -24.87 -22.60
C LEU A 105 28.64 -26.22 -22.51
N PHE A 106 27.58 -26.30 -21.70
CA PHE A 106 26.75 -27.50 -21.57
C PHE A 106 25.98 -27.85 -22.85
N ARG A 107 25.68 -26.87 -23.70
CA ARG A 107 25.05 -27.10 -25.02
C ARG A 107 26.05 -27.45 -26.13
N ALA A 108 27.34 -27.23 -25.90
CA ALA A 108 28.42 -27.48 -26.86
C ALA A 108 29.16 -28.80 -26.59
N THR A 109 28.81 -29.50 -25.50
CA THR A 109 29.28 -30.84 -25.14
C THR A 109 28.15 -31.82 -25.36
#